data_AF-A0A4Q7YM11-F1
#
_entry.id   AF-A0A4Q7YM11-F1
#
_cell.length_a   1.000
_cell.length_b   1.000
_cell.length_c   1.000
_cell.angle_alpha   90.00
_cell.angle_beta   90.00
_cell.angle_gamma   90.00
#
_symmetry.space_group_name_H-M   'P 1'
#
loop_
_entity.id
_entity.type
_entity.pdbx_description
1 polymer ?
#
loop_
_entity_poly.entity_id
_entity_poly.type
_entity_poly.pdbx_seq_one_letter_code
_entity_poly.pdbx_strand_id
1 'polypeptide(L)'
;MGQDLAAGITASGEPFLVIGAPGEALGSVPKAGMAFYVRDSTSIGITTANIGITQDSTGVPGAVEANDQFADSVTADANHIAIGAPGEAIGDNTNAGNIVVFSHTLNSEGRPTPLFGLDQDLDTVAGSSEAGDQFGKSLAMAPYRPTGAATATDSILAVGSPGEDLDVDGVNKTDTGNVLTFRVTAAGTFTQLNNYFSGNASDDVTGTSEAADHFGQTVAAVNTMPGSVSTTSTMKLAVGMPGEAVGSASKSGAITTFSLLGSPGASDRWIEAGTCGIPGPAGADQQLGSSIRYTATKLYVGMPYGPASYGALHALPLSNVTAGGTNAAITTYQPGQDGLPASGARFGYAAR
;
A
#
# COMPACT_ATOMS: atom_id res chain seq x y z
N MET A 1 5.12 14.20 -11.48
CA MET A 1 3.91 14.59 -10.73
C MET A 1 2.77 13.65 -11.10
N GLY A 2 1.96 13.23 -10.13
CA GLY A 2 0.87 12.27 -10.32
C GLY A 2 1.33 10.81 -10.35
N GLN A 3 2.48 10.50 -9.73
CA GLN A 3 2.96 9.12 -9.61
C GLN A 3 2.00 8.28 -8.76
N ASP A 4 1.54 8.88 -7.66
CA ASP A 4 0.52 8.30 -6.81
C ASP A 4 -0.43 9.39 -6.30
N LEU A 5 -1.67 9.00 -5.99
CA LEU A 5 -2.78 9.92 -5.69
C LEU A 5 -3.61 9.38 -4.53
N ALA A 6 -3.97 10.25 -3.60
CA ALA A 6 -4.96 9.97 -2.57
C ALA A 6 -6.00 11.08 -2.53
N ALA A 7 -7.28 10.74 -2.54
CA ALA A 7 -8.37 11.72 -2.53
C ALA A 7 -9.48 11.26 -1.59
N GLY A 8 -10.21 12.22 -1.04
CA GLY A 8 -11.27 11.92 -0.10
C GLY A 8 -11.99 13.16 0.37
N ILE A 9 -12.72 12.99 1.46
CA ILE A 9 -13.39 14.06 2.19
C ILE A 9 -12.87 13.99 3.63
N THR A 10 -12.42 15.12 4.17
CA THR A 10 -11.95 15.22 5.55
C THR A 10 -13.10 14.91 6.53
N ALA A 11 -12.78 14.66 7.80
CA ALA A 11 -13.78 14.49 8.85
C ALA A 11 -14.69 15.72 9.03
N SER A 12 -14.22 16.91 8.63
CA SER A 12 -14.97 18.17 8.59
C SER A 12 -15.82 18.35 7.33
N GLY A 13 -15.75 17.45 6.34
CA GLY A 13 -16.58 17.48 5.14
C GLY A 13 -15.96 18.18 3.92
N GLU A 14 -14.65 18.45 3.94
CA GLU A 14 -13.97 19.16 2.85
C GLU A 14 -13.29 18.17 1.89
N PRO A 15 -13.50 18.28 0.57
CA PRO A 15 -12.81 17.42 -0.38
C PRO A 15 -11.32 17.78 -0.43
N PHE A 16 -10.50 16.75 -0.59
CA PHE A 16 -9.05 16.91 -0.74
C PHE A 16 -8.48 15.98 -1.80
N LEU A 17 -7.29 16.35 -2.28
CA LEU A 17 -6.43 15.55 -3.16
C LEU A 17 -4.96 15.74 -2.74
N VAL A 18 -4.25 14.63 -2.57
CA VAL A 18 -2.80 14.54 -2.38
C VAL A 18 -2.19 14.00 -3.67
N ILE A 19 -1.17 14.66 -4.20
CA ILE A 19 -0.53 14.31 -5.47
C ILE A 19 0.96 14.10 -5.24
N GLY A 20 1.44 12.88 -5.43
CA GLY A 20 2.87 12.55 -5.34
C GLY A 20 3.66 12.99 -6.57
N ALA A 21 4.83 13.61 -6.34
CA ALA A 21 5.81 13.98 -7.35
C ALA A 21 7.23 13.60 -6.90
N PRO A 22 7.52 12.29 -6.75
CA PRO A 22 8.80 11.80 -6.18
C PRO A 22 10.03 12.17 -7.01
N GLY A 23 9.86 12.42 -8.31
CA GLY A 23 10.95 12.86 -9.18
C GLY A 23 11.31 14.34 -9.09
N GLU A 24 10.60 15.13 -8.28
CA GLU A 24 10.83 16.57 -8.15
C GLU A 24 12.20 16.87 -7.52
N ALA A 25 12.87 17.92 -7.99
CA ALA A 25 14.11 18.40 -7.40
C ALA A 25 13.85 19.58 -6.45
N LEU A 26 14.58 19.64 -5.34
CA LEU A 26 14.55 20.77 -4.42
C LEU A 26 15.86 21.55 -4.53
N GLY A 27 15.83 22.66 -5.27
CA GLY A 27 17.04 23.40 -5.60
C GLY A 27 18.02 22.54 -6.43
N SER A 28 19.18 22.22 -5.85
CA SER A 28 20.20 21.36 -6.46
C SER A 28 20.10 19.89 -6.05
N VAL A 29 19.14 19.51 -5.22
CA VAL A 29 18.97 18.14 -4.73
C VAL A 29 18.02 17.38 -5.66
N PRO A 30 18.53 16.46 -6.51
CA PRO A 30 17.71 15.77 -7.50
C PRO A 30 16.83 14.70 -6.85
N LYS A 31 15.59 14.56 -7.35
CA LYS A 31 14.64 13.51 -6.91
C LYS A 31 14.43 13.46 -5.38
N ALA A 32 14.53 14.61 -4.72
CA ALA A 32 14.14 14.76 -3.32
C ALA A 32 12.63 14.48 -3.15
N GLY A 33 11.82 14.86 -4.14
CA GLY A 33 10.39 14.62 -4.14
C GLY A 33 9.58 15.72 -3.45
N MET A 34 8.26 15.63 -3.65
CA MET A 34 7.28 16.65 -3.26
C MET A 34 5.88 16.03 -3.32
N ALA A 35 5.03 16.34 -2.34
CA ALA A 35 3.58 16.15 -2.46
C ALA A 35 2.88 17.49 -2.68
N PHE A 36 1.81 17.52 -3.48
CA PHE A 36 0.89 18.65 -3.49
C PHE A 36 -0.37 18.28 -2.70
N TYR A 37 -0.76 19.13 -1.76
CA TYR A 37 -2.04 19.01 -1.06
C TYR A 37 -3.00 20.07 -1.56
N VAL A 38 -4.11 19.61 -2.13
CA VAL A 38 -5.22 20.42 -2.59
C VAL A 38 -6.41 20.18 -1.66
N ARG A 39 -6.91 21.24 -1.02
CA ARG A 39 -8.12 21.19 -0.19
C ARG A 39 -9.02 22.36 -0.51
N ASP A 40 -10.30 22.06 -0.66
CA ASP A 40 -11.33 23.07 -0.89
C ASP A 40 -12.20 23.24 0.36
N SER A 41 -12.28 24.48 0.87
CA SER A 41 -13.20 24.81 1.97
C SER A 41 -14.51 25.48 1.52
N THR A 42 -14.74 25.73 0.21
CA THR A 42 -16.00 26.30 -0.30
C THR A 42 -16.25 25.99 -1.78
N SER A 43 -17.49 25.58 -2.15
CA SER A 43 -17.92 25.11 -3.49
C SER A 43 -17.68 25.99 -4.74
N ILE A 44 -16.88 27.06 -4.70
CA ILE A 44 -16.50 27.85 -5.88
C ILE A 44 -15.05 28.36 -5.74
N GLY A 45 -14.08 27.48 -6.04
CA GLY A 45 -12.68 27.85 -6.32
C GLY A 45 -11.65 27.34 -5.30
N ILE A 46 -10.55 26.76 -5.81
CA ILE A 46 -9.38 26.33 -5.03
C ILE A 46 -8.79 27.55 -4.31
N THR A 47 -9.16 27.76 -3.05
CA THR A 47 -8.83 29.00 -2.31
C THR A 47 -8.16 28.77 -0.96
N THR A 48 -8.08 27.52 -0.46
CA THR A 48 -7.67 27.27 0.93
C THR A 48 -6.29 26.62 1.07
N ALA A 49 -5.95 25.63 0.24
CA ALA A 49 -4.59 25.10 0.14
C ALA A 49 -4.36 24.48 -1.24
N ASN A 50 -3.42 25.02 -2.01
CA ASN A 50 -2.71 24.34 -3.09
C ASN A 50 -1.24 24.50 -2.76
N ILE A 51 -0.72 23.56 -1.99
CA ILE A 51 0.53 23.76 -1.28
C ILE A 51 1.43 22.54 -1.42
N GLY A 52 2.68 22.79 -1.78
CA GLY A 52 3.72 21.76 -1.80
C GLY A 52 4.05 21.31 -0.39
N ILE A 53 4.47 20.07 -0.21
CA ILE A 53 4.98 19.49 1.03
C ILE A 53 6.24 18.73 0.65
N THR A 54 7.29 18.94 1.43
CA THR A 54 8.63 18.38 1.26
C THR A 54 9.19 18.01 2.63
N GLN A 55 10.27 17.25 2.70
CA GLN A 55 10.98 17.01 3.97
C GLN A 55 11.53 18.30 4.61
N ASP A 56 11.82 19.34 3.80
CA ASP A 56 12.17 20.67 4.31
C ASP A 56 10.98 21.48 4.89
N SER A 57 9.75 20.97 4.80
CA SER A 57 8.58 21.67 5.33
C SER A 57 8.53 21.64 6.86
N THR A 58 8.03 22.70 7.48
CA THR A 58 8.03 22.86 8.94
C THR A 58 7.40 21.66 9.67
N GLY A 59 8.20 20.99 10.50
CA GLY A 59 7.79 19.86 11.33
C GLY A 59 7.77 18.51 10.61
N VAL A 60 8.08 18.45 9.32
CA VAL A 60 8.29 17.17 8.61
C VAL A 60 9.65 16.62 9.06
N PRO A 61 9.71 15.38 9.59
CA PRO A 61 10.96 14.77 10.01
C PRO A 61 11.81 14.31 8.82
N GLY A 62 13.08 14.08 9.07
CA GLY A 62 14.09 13.77 8.04
C GLY A 62 14.76 15.03 7.49
N ALA A 63 15.79 14.82 6.66
CA ALA A 63 16.44 15.88 5.90
C ALA A 63 16.19 15.65 4.41
N VAL A 64 16.29 16.70 3.59
CA VAL A 64 16.21 16.55 2.14
C VAL A 64 17.56 16.05 1.60
N GLU A 65 17.53 14.90 0.95
CA GLU A 65 18.65 14.27 0.28
C GLU A 65 18.32 13.89 -1.16
N ALA A 66 19.37 13.50 -1.89
CA ALA A 66 19.22 13.13 -3.28
C ALA A 66 18.63 11.72 -3.39
N ASN A 67 17.52 11.59 -4.12
CA ASN A 67 16.79 10.35 -4.36
C ASN A 67 15.90 9.84 -3.21
N ASP A 68 15.57 10.65 -2.20
CA ASP A 68 14.59 10.29 -1.16
C ASP A 68 13.24 9.87 -1.75
N GLN A 69 12.91 10.47 -2.89
CA GLN A 69 11.66 10.22 -3.60
C GLN A 69 10.45 10.48 -2.70
N PHE A 70 10.48 11.56 -1.91
CA PHE A 70 9.36 11.95 -1.07
C PHE A 70 8.06 12.02 -1.88
N ALA A 71 7.03 11.37 -1.36
CA ALA A 71 5.74 11.15 -2.01
C ALA A 71 5.76 10.22 -3.23
N ASP A 72 6.63 9.19 -3.22
CA ASP A 72 6.55 8.05 -4.16
C ASP A 72 5.25 7.25 -3.94
N SER A 73 4.85 7.13 -2.68
CA SER A 73 3.59 6.55 -2.25
C SER A 73 2.80 7.56 -1.41
N VAL A 74 1.49 7.63 -1.62
CA VAL A 74 0.59 8.47 -0.82
C VAL A 74 -0.70 7.72 -0.50
N THR A 75 -1.16 7.84 0.74
CA THR A 75 -2.48 7.32 1.13
C THR A 75 -3.14 8.27 2.13
N ALA A 76 -4.47 8.29 2.16
CA ALA A 76 -5.20 9.15 3.06
C ALA A 76 -6.62 8.62 3.31
N ASP A 77 -7.17 8.96 4.45
CA ASP A 77 -8.59 8.83 4.75
C ASP A 77 -9.18 10.18 5.21
N ALA A 78 -10.29 10.18 5.95
CA ALA A 78 -10.91 11.41 6.42
C ALA A 78 -10.10 12.10 7.54
N ASN A 79 -9.22 11.38 8.22
CA ASN A 79 -8.53 11.81 9.43
C ASN A 79 -7.04 12.06 9.18
N HIS A 80 -6.38 11.16 8.43
CA HIS A 80 -4.94 11.16 8.29
C HIS A 80 -4.48 11.05 6.84
N ILE A 81 -3.27 11.57 6.59
CA ILE A 81 -2.51 11.41 5.34
C ILE A 81 -1.19 10.73 5.71
N ALA A 82 -0.73 9.78 4.92
CA ALA A 82 0.63 9.23 5.00
C ALA A 82 1.34 9.39 3.65
N ILE A 83 2.61 9.78 3.72
CA ILE A 83 3.46 10.04 2.56
C ILE A 83 4.77 9.28 2.78
N GLY A 84 5.17 8.44 1.83
CA GLY A 84 6.42 7.67 1.90
C GLY A 84 7.57 8.34 1.12
N ALA A 85 8.78 8.15 1.63
CA ALA A 85 10.04 8.44 0.94
C ALA A 85 10.91 7.17 0.97
N PRO A 86 10.62 6.17 0.12
CA PRO A 86 11.31 4.88 0.14
C PRO A 86 12.80 4.97 -0.23
N GLY A 87 13.27 6.12 -0.72
CA GLY A 87 14.68 6.35 -1.00
C GLY A 87 15.46 6.98 0.15
N GLU A 88 14.80 7.37 1.24
CA GLU A 88 15.44 7.98 2.42
C GLU A 88 16.55 7.08 2.97
N ALA A 89 17.67 7.69 3.36
CA ALA A 89 18.68 7.01 4.16
C ALA A 89 18.37 7.09 5.66
N ILE A 90 18.45 5.96 6.37
CA ILE A 90 18.35 5.92 7.83
C ILE A 90 19.72 5.58 8.39
N GLY A 91 20.41 6.59 8.94
CA GLY A 91 21.83 6.48 9.28
C GLY A 91 22.67 6.25 8.02
N ASP A 92 23.44 5.16 8.00
CA ASP A 92 24.26 4.77 6.83
C ASP A 92 23.51 3.86 5.85
N ASN A 93 22.25 3.50 6.15
CA ASN A 93 21.45 2.58 5.34
C ASN A 93 20.72 3.32 4.22
N THR A 94 21.34 3.41 3.05
CA THR A 94 20.76 4.06 1.87
C THR A 94 19.52 3.35 1.36
N ASN A 95 18.47 4.09 1.00
CA ASN A 95 17.17 3.53 0.56
C ASN A 95 16.52 2.59 1.59
N ALA A 96 16.79 2.81 2.89
CA ALA A 96 16.05 2.13 3.95
C ALA A 96 14.58 2.62 3.96
N GLY A 97 14.36 3.90 3.68
CA GLY A 97 13.04 4.49 3.52
C GLY A 97 12.41 4.98 4.83
N ASN A 98 11.49 5.95 4.69
CA ASN A 98 10.67 6.44 5.79
C ASN A 98 9.24 6.76 5.33
N ILE A 99 8.38 7.06 6.30
CA ILE A 99 7.06 7.65 6.06
C ILE A 99 6.81 8.81 7.02
N VAL A 100 5.97 9.76 6.61
CA VAL A 100 5.46 10.84 7.46
C VAL A 100 3.95 10.82 7.48
N VAL A 101 3.37 10.87 8.68
CA VAL A 101 1.92 10.91 8.88
C VAL A 101 1.50 12.32 9.28
N PHE A 102 0.44 12.82 8.66
CA PHE A 102 -0.12 14.15 8.85
C PHE A 102 -1.59 14.06 9.26
N SER A 103 -2.07 15.07 9.96
CA SER A 103 -3.50 15.35 10.06
C SER A 103 -3.94 16.29 8.95
N HIS A 104 -5.24 16.30 8.63
CA HIS A 104 -5.80 17.32 7.73
C HIS A 104 -5.85 18.73 8.35
N THR A 105 -5.59 18.90 9.65
CA THR A 105 -5.51 20.25 10.25
C THR A 105 -4.37 21.03 9.62
N LEU A 106 -4.64 22.25 9.15
CA LEU A 106 -3.60 23.08 8.55
C LEU A 106 -2.78 23.80 9.64
N ASN A 107 -1.46 23.80 9.49
CA ASN A 107 -0.55 24.57 10.32
C ASN A 107 -0.57 26.07 9.94
N SER A 108 0.28 26.89 10.57
CA SER A 108 0.37 28.33 10.28
C SER A 108 0.81 28.68 8.87
N GLU A 109 1.37 27.72 8.12
CA GLU A 109 1.79 27.87 6.73
C GLU A 109 0.74 27.37 5.73
N GLY A 110 -0.41 26.90 6.21
CA GLY A 110 -1.47 26.35 5.37
C GLY A 110 -1.20 24.92 4.85
N ARG A 111 -0.20 24.22 5.39
CA ARG A 111 0.11 22.80 5.08
C ARG A 111 -0.60 21.87 6.08
N PRO A 112 -0.97 20.63 5.70
CA PRO A 112 -1.34 19.58 6.66
C PRO A 112 -0.31 19.49 7.79
N THR A 113 -0.78 19.38 9.03
CA THR A 113 0.10 19.37 10.20
C THR A 113 0.75 18.00 10.32
N PRO A 114 2.10 17.89 10.29
CA PRO A 114 2.81 16.65 10.56
C PRO A 114 2.51 16.17 11.98
N LEU A 115 2.33 14.87 12.16
CA LEU A 115 2.08 14.22 13.45
C LEU A 115 3.34 13.51 13.95
N PHE A 116 3.91 12.65 13.11
CA PHE A 116 5.12 11.88 13.39
C PHE A 116 5.71 11.30 12.10
N GLY A 117 6.97 10.88 12.17
CA GLY A 117 7.63 10.03 11.16
C GLY A 117 7.74 8.59 11.64
N LEU A 118 7.87 7.65 10.70
CA LEU A 118 8.18 6.25 10.98
C LEU A 118 9.28 5.76 10.04
N ASP A 119 10.19 5.00 10.60
CA ASP A 119 11.22 4.18 9.95
C ASP A 119 11.43 2.92 10.81
N GLN A 120 12.21 1.95 10.32
CA GLN A 120 12.46 0.68 11.03
C GLN A 120 13.56 0.77 12.11
N ASP A 121 14.18 1.94 12.31
CA ASP A 121 15.19 2.17 13.37
C ASP A 121 14.58 2.73 14.67
N LEU A 122 13.29 3.11 14.65
CA LEU A 122 12.57 3.49 15.86
C LEU A 122 12.38 2.28 16.79
N ASP A 123 12.72 2.42 18.08
CA ASP A 123 12.53 1.40 19.14
C ASP A 123 11.10 0.82 19.22
N THR A 124 10.10 1.55 18.73
CA THR A 124 8.67 1.18 18.75
C THR A 124 8.19 0.56 17.44
N VAL A 125 9.07 0.42 16.45
CA VAL A 125 8.84 -0.24 15.17
C VAL A 125 9.67 -1.52 15.14
N ALA A 126 9.04 -2.63 14.78
CA ALA A 126 9.74 -3.91 14.70
C ALA A 126 10.66 -3.97 13.48
N GLY A 127 11.79 -4.65 13.65
CA GLY A 127 12.81 -4.81 12.62
C GLY A 127 14.01 -3.91 12.89
N SER A 128 14.82 -3.73 11.86
CA SER A 128 15.93 -2.76 11.84
C SER A 128 16.02 -2.23 10.43
N SER A 129 16.43 -0.99 10.25
CA SER A 129 16.68 -0.47 8.91
C SER A 129 17.92 -1.10 8.29
N GLU A 130 17.79 -1.53 7.04
CA GLU A 130 18.84 -2.08 6.20
C GLU A 130 18.86 -1.34 4.86
N ALA A 131 20.01 -1.37 4.18
CA ALA A 131 20.16 -0.68 2.92
C ALA A 131 19.36 -1.40 1.82
N GLY A 132 18.25 -0.81 1.38
CA GLY A 132 17.43 -1.34 0.30
C GLY A 132 16.01 -1.75 0.69
N ASP A 133 15.67 -1.74 1.98
CA ASP A 133 14.35 -2.13 2.49
C ASP A 133 13.18 -1.42 1.80
N GLN A 134 13.39 -0.14 1.51
CA GLN A 134 12.39 0.76 0.93
C GLN A 134 11.11 0.81 1.78
N PHE A 135 11.25 0.96 3.09
CA PHE A 135 10.11 1.18 3.98
C PHE A 135 9.27 2.36 3.49
N GLY A 136 7.97 2.11 3.31
CA GLY A 136 7.08 3.10 2.71
C GLY A 136 6.98 3.03 1.19
N LYS A 137 7.54 2.02 0.52
CA LYS A 137 7.43 1.85 -0.93
C LYS A 137 5.99 1.73 -1.40
N SER A 138 5.15 1.09 -0.59
CA SER A 138 3.72 1.02 -0.83
C SER A 138 2.95 1.33 0.45
N LEU A 139 1.85 2.07 0.31
CA LEU A 139 1.03 2.52 1.43
C LEU A 139 -0.44 2.24 1.15
N ALA A 140 -1.16 1.80 2.19
CA ALA A 140 -2.62 1.76 2.15
C ALA A 140 -3.20 2.12 3.53
N MET A 141 -4.28 2.90 3.53
CA MET A 141 -4.97 3.31 4.74
C MET A 141 -6.45 2.94 4.67
N ALA A 142 -6.98 2.43 5.78
CA ALA A 142 -8.39 2.14 5.94
C ALA A 142 -8.96 2.85 7.19
N PRO A 143 -10.13 3.52 7.09
CA PRO A 143 -10.78 4.12 8.24
C PRO A 143 -11.08 3.08 9.32
N TYR A 144 -10.64 3.37 10.55
CA TYR A 144 -10.87 2.52 11.72
C TYR A 144 -11.90 3.17 12.65
N ARG A 145 -13.02 2.47 12.86
CA ARG A 145 -14.01 2.84 13.87
C ARG A 145 -13.85 1.95 15.10
N PRO A 146 -13.26 2.46 16.19
CA PRO A 146 -13.15 1.69 17.42
C PRO A 146 -14.53 1.46 18.04
N THR A 147 -14.63 0.39 18.84
CA THR A 147 -15.83 0.10 19.64
C THR A 147 -16.18 1.29 20.53
N GLY A 148 -17.46 1.69 20.52
CA GLY A 148 -17.96 2.81 21.30
C GLY A 148 -17.87 4.19 20.62
N ALA A 149 -17.09 4.33 19.54
CA ALA A 149 -17.08 5.57 18.76
C ALA A 149 -18.31 5.68 17.85
N ALA A 150 -18.79 6.89 17.59
CA ALA A 150 -19.92 7.14 16.67
C ALA A 150 -19.50 7.01 15.20
N THR A 151 -18.28 7.41 14.87
CA THR A 151 -17.69 7.41 13.52
C THR A 151 -16.27 6.84 13.55
N ALA A 152 -15.66 6.64 12.37
CA ALA A 152 -14.24 6.32 12.29
C ALA A 152 -13.39 7.54 12.66
N THR A 153 -12.68 7.45 13.78
CA THR A 153 -11.80 8.52 14.30
C THR A 153 -10.33 8.22 14.07
N ASP A 154 -10.01 6.97 13.80
CA ASP A 154 -8.67 6.42 13.71
C ASP A 154 -8.47 5.86 12.29
N SER A 155 -7.24 5.48 12.01
CA SER A 155 -6.85 4.87 10.74
C SER A 155 -6.00 3.64 10.99
N ILE A 156 -6.16 2.59 10.18
CA ILE A 156 -5.13 1.54 10.08
C ILE A 156 -4.31 1.83 8.83
N LEU A 157 -3.01 2.03 9.03
CA LEU A 157 -2.01 2.21 7.98
C LEU A 157 -1.25 0.90 7.76
N ALA A 158 -1.12 0.47 6.52
CA ALA A 158 -0.24 -0.60 6.08
C ALA A 158 0.92 0.01 5.29
N VAL A 159 2.14 -0.46 5.60
CA VAL A 159 3.40 0.05 5.06
C VAL A 159 4.20 -1.12 4.52
N GLY A 160 4.42 -1.18 3.22
CA GLY A 160 5.25 -2.20 2.59
C GLY A 160 6.72 -1.82 2.57
N SER A 161 7.57 -2.82 2.80
CA SER A 161 9.03 -2.78 2.70
C SER A 161 9.48 -3.94 1.80
N PRO A 162 9.34 -3.84 0.46
CA PRO A 162 9.56 -4.96 -0.45
C PRO A 162 11.02 -5.37 -0.63
N GLY A 163 11.97 -4.56 -0.14
CA GLY A 163 13.39 -4.89 -0.14
C GLY A 163 13.87 -5.52 1.17
N GLU A 164 12.99 -5.69 2.16
CA GLU A 164 13.36 -6.31 3.45
C GLU A 164 13.96 -7.70 3.25
N ASP A 165 15.11 -7.94 3.88
CA ASP A 165 15.69 -9.27 4.03
C ASP A 165 15.03 -10.02 5.19
N LEU A 166 14.71 -11.30 5.00
CA LEU A 166 14.14 -12.14 6.04
C LEU A 166 15.02 -13.34 6.34
N ASP A 167 15.35 -13.53 7.63
CA ASP A 167 15.91 -14.79 8.11
C ASP A 167 14.79 -15.82 8.28
N VAL A 168 14.78 -16.82 7.39
CA VAL A 168 13.84 -17.94 7.43
C VAL A 168 14.61 -19.23 7.70
N ASP A 169 14.39 -19.79 8.89
CA ASP A 169 15.03 -21.01 9.39
C ASP A 169 16.57 -20.96 9.39
N GLY A 170 17.16 -19.79 9.71
CA GLY A 170 18.61 -19.58 9.75
C GLY A 170 19.23 -19.26 8.38
N VAL A 171 18.41 -18.92 7.39
CA VAL A 171 18.83 -18.58 6.04
C VAL A 171 18.30 -17.19 5.71
N ASN A 172 19.20 -16.22 5.50
CA ASN A 172 18.82 -14.92 4.96
C ASN A 172 18.30 -15.09 3.52
N LYS A 173 17.05 -14.68 3.32
CA LYS A 173 16.38 -14.53 2.03
C LYS A 173 16.34 -13.03 1.71
N THR A 174 17.13 -12.65 0.70
CA THR A 174 17.27 -11.24 0.35
C THR A 174 16.05 -10.71 -0.39
N ASP A 175 15.65 -9.46 -0.16
CA ASP A 175 14.53 -8.80 -0.83
C ASP A 175 13.22 -9.61 -0.80
N THR A 176 12.98 -10.42 0.24
CA THR A 176 11.72 -11.17 0.37
C THR A 176 10.57 -10.21 0.64
N GLY A 177 10.80 -9.18 1.44
CA GLY A 177 9.86 -8.11 1.73
C GLY A 177 8.95 -8.38 2.92
N ASN A 178 8.43 -7.30 3.51
CA ASN A 178 7.44 -7.35 4.59
C ASN A 178 6.36 -6.26 4.44
N VAL A 179 5.34 -6.33 5.30
CA VAL A 179 4.38 -5.25 5.54
C VAL A 179 4.20 -5.05 7.04
N LEU A 180 4.40 -3.84 7.53
CA LEU A 180 4.04 -3.44 8.89
C LEU A 180 2.69 -2.72 8.89
N THR A 181 1.88 -2.95 9.93
CA THR A 181 0.63 -2.19 10.13
C THR A 181 0.62 -1.41 11.43
N PHE A 182 0.00 -0.24 11.39
CA PHE A 182 -0.08 0.71 12.49
C PHE A 182 -1.51 1.19 12.67
N ARG A 183 -1.96 1.28 13.91
CA ARG A 183 -3.14 2.08 14.26
C ARG A 183 -2.70 3.50 14.53
N VAL A 184 -3.25 4.45 13.80
CA VAL A 184 -3.09 5.90 14.05
C VAL A 184 -4.37 6.42 14.70
N THR A 185 -4.23 7.00 15.90
CA THR A 185 -5.37 7.51 16.67
C THR A 185 -5.71 8.94 16.30
N ALA A 186 -6.94 9.37 16.56
CA ALA A 186 -7.35 10.77 16.42
C ALA A 186 -6.46 11.79 17.18
N ALA A 187 -5.74 11.34 18.22
CA ALA A 187 -4.82 12.17 18.98
C ALA A 187 -3.45 12.34 18.30
N GLY A 188 -3.25 11.72 17.14
CA GLY A 188 -2.00 11.76 16.40
C GLY A 188 -0.89 10.89 17.00
N THR A 189 -1.26 9.79 17.67
CA THR A 189 -0.32 8.78 18.14
C THR A 189 -0.48 7.48 17.37
N PHE A 190 0.58 6.66 17.33
CA PHE A 190 0.54 5.36 16.66
C PHE A 190 0.81 4.19 17.61
N THR A 191 0.41 3.00 17.18
CA THR A 191 0.81 1.71 17.77
C THR A 191 0.96 0.71 16.65
N GLN A 192 2.11 0.03 16.57
CA GLN A 192 2.27 -1.09 15.64
C GLN A 192 1.33 -2.23 16.02
N LEU A 193 0.69 -2.83 15.02
CA LEU A 193 -0.23 -3.95 15.19
C LEU A 193 0.43 -5.27 14.82
N ASN A 194 0.86 -5.42 13.57
CA ASN A 194 1.36 -6.67 13.02
C ASN A 194 2.56 -6.44 12.10
N ASN A 195 3.34 -7.51 11.89
CA ASN A 195 4.29 -7.66 10.79
C ASN A 195 3.78 -8.84 9.94
N TYR A 196 3.67 -8.64 8.62
CA TYR A 196 3.26 -9.65 7.65
C TYR A 196 4.42 -9.92 6.69
N PHE A 197 4.69 -11.19 6.45
CA PHE A 197 5.64 -11.68 5.45
C PHE A 197 5.13 -13.03 4.92
N SER A 198 5.64 -13.50 3.78
CA SER A 198 5.38 -14.87 3.33
C SER A 198 5.98 -15.86 4.34
N GLY A 199 5.31 -16.98 4.59
CA GLY A 199 5.74 -17.93 5.62
C GLY A 199 6.81 -18.92 5.14
N ASN A 200 6.98 -19.99 5.91
CA ASN A 200 7.62 -21.23 5.44
C ASN A 200 6.60 -22.37 5.46
N ALA A 201 7.00 -23.59 5.06
CA ALA A 201 6.11 -24.75 5.04
C ALA A 201 5.54 -25.17 6.42
N SER A 202 5.97 -24.53 7.50
CA SER A 202 5.57 -24.80 8.90
C SER A 202 4.88 -23.60 9.58
N ASP A 203 4.68 -22.50 8.86
CA ASP A 203 3.96 -21.29 9.32
C ASP A 203 2.47 -21.40 8.94
N ASP A 204 1.62 -20.72 9.70
CA ASP A 204 0.21 -20.49 9.41
C ASP A 204 0.00 -19.51 8.24
N VAL A 205 1.00 -18.70 7.85
CA VAL A 205 0.96 -17.85 6.64
C VAL A 205 1.30 -18.66 5.38
N THR A 206 0.41 -18.61 4.39
CA THR A 206 0.58 -19.35 3.13
C THR A 206 1.59 -18.68 2.19
N GLY A 207 2.38 -19.49 1.49
CA GLY A 207 3.44 -19.06 0.57
C GLY A 207 4.82 -19.31 1.20
N THR A 208 5.80 -19.75 0.42
CA THR A 208 7.17 -19.97 0.92
C THR A 208 8.01 -18.74 0.61
N SER A 209 8.72 -18.20 1.59
CA SER A 209 9.67 -17.11 1.35
C SER A 209 10.83 -17.52 0.44
N GLU A 210 10.93 -16.81 -0.67
CA GLU A 210 12.01 -16.87 -1.62
C GLU A 210 12.69 -15.50 -1.74
N ALA A 211 13.92 -15.51 -2.22
CA ALA A 211 14.64 -14.27 -2.47
C ALA A 211 13.97 -13.53 -3.63
N ALA A 212 13.81 -12.22 -3.49
CA ALA A 212 13.19 -11.34 -4.48
C ALA A 212 11.69 -11.58 -4.74
N ASP A 213 10.93 -12.10 -3.77
CA ASP A 213 9.46 -12.17 -3.86
C ASP A 213 8.81 -10.78 -3.82
N HIS A 214 9.48 -9.85 -3.14
CA HIS A 214 9.02 -8.48 -2.93
C HIS A 214 7.61 -8.41 -2.32
N PHE A 215 7.37 -9.20 -1.27
CA PHE A 215 6.17 -9.10 -0.45
C PHE A 215 6.00 -7.66 0.03
N GLY A 216 4.81 -7.09 -0.17
CA GLY A 216 4.59 -5.67 0.14
C GLY A 216 4.95 -4.72 -1.00
N GLN A 217 5.31 -5.22 -2.19
CA GLN A 217 5.54 -4.37 -3.36
C GLN A 217 4.30 -3.54 -3.71
N THR A 218 3.11 -4.10 -3.49
CA THR A 218 1.86 -3.35 -3.44
C THR A 218 1.01 -3.80 -2.26
N VAL A 219 0.30 -2.86 -1.64
CA VAL A 219 -0.65 -3.12 -0.57
C VAL A 219 -1.98 -2.42 -0.85
N ALA A 220 -3.08 -3.04 -0.44
CA ALA A 220 -4.40 -2.42 -0.44
C ALA A 220 -5.18 -2.80 0.83
N ALA A 221 -5.76 -1.79 1.48
CA ALA A 221 -6.46 -1.92 2.75
C ALA A 221 -7.91 -1.44 2.60
N VAL A 222 -8.85 -2.12 3.26
CA VAL A 222 -10.26 -1.70 3.23
C VAL A 222 -11.02 -2.12 4.48
N ASN A 223 -12.02 -1.32 4.86
CA ASN A 223 -13.14 -1.78 5.70
C ASN A 223 -14.28 -2.21 4.77
N THR A 224 -14.60 -3.50 4.73
CA THR A 224 -15.67 -4.04 3.86
C THR A 224 -17.07 -3.66 4.32
N MET A 225 -17.20 -3.08 5.51
CA MET A 225 -18.42 -2.47 6.01
C MET A 225 -18.16 -1.01 6.43
N PRO A 226 -18.02 -0.08 5.48
CA PRO A 226 -17.76 1.33 5.78
C PRO A 226 -18.76 1.91 6.80
N GLY A 227 -18.26 2.67 7.77
CA GLY A 227 -19.05 3.28 8.84
C GLY A 227 -19.47 2.34 9.99
N SER A 228 -19.36 1.02 9.81
CA SER A 228 -19.54 0.06 10.91
C SER A 228 -18.34 0.05 11.83
N VAL A 229 -18.55 -0.41 13.08
CA VAL A 229 -17.43 -0.70 13.98
C VAL A 229 -16.50 -1.69 13.30
N SER A 230 -15.22 -1.36 13.27
CA SER A 230 -14.19 -2.15 12.60
C SER A 230 -13.90 -3.43 13.39
N THR A 231 -13.89 -4.57 12.69
CA THR A 231 -13.60 -5.88 13.28
C THR A 231 -12.53 -6.61 12.49
N THR A 232 -12.00 -7.70 13.04
CA THR A 232 -11.10 -8.62 12.33
C THR A 232 -11.72 -9.17 11.04
N SER A 233 -13.04 -9.29 10.98
CA SER A 233 -13.76 -9.77 9.80
C SER A 233 -13.96 -8.70 8.73
N THR A 234 -14.09 -7.42 9.09
CA THR A 234 -14.35 -6.34 8.12
C THR A 234 -13.10 -5.63 7.63
N MET A 235 -12.04 -5.57 8.43
CA MET A 235 -10.79 -4.91 8.06
C MET A 235 -9.88 -5.88 7.32
N LYS A 236 -9.67 -5.64 6.02
CA LYS A 236 -8.94 -6.52 5.10
C LYS A 236 -7.71 -5.84 4.52
N LEU A 237 -6.66 -6.64 4.35
CA LEU A 237 -5.43 -6.29 3.66
C LEU A 237 -5.27 -7.24 2.46
N ALA A 238 -4.78 -6.73 1.34
CA ALA A 238 -4.22 -7.52 0.25
C ALA A 238 -2.78 -7.08 0.04
N VAL A 239 -1.87 -8.04 -0.09
CA VAL A 239 -0.45 -7.81 -0.29
C VAL A 239 0.00 -8.52 -1.55
N GLY A 240 0.61 -7.78 -2.48
CA GLY A 240 1.20 -8.33 -3.70
C GLY A 240 2.66 -8.74 -3.50
N MET A 241 3.04 -9.84 -4.15
CA MET A 241 4.40 -10.37 -4.23
C MET A 241 4.69 -10.73 -5.70
N PRO A 242 4.98 -9.74 -6.55
CA PRO A 242 5.11 -9.98 -7.99
C PRO A 242 6.35 -10.78 -8.38
N GLY A 243 7.32 -10.94 -7.48
CA GLY A 243 8.51 -11.75 -7.68
C GLY A 243 8.29 -13.26 -7.53
N GLU A 244 7.22 -13.66 -6.82
CA GLU A 244 6.92 -15.05 -6.46
C GLU A 244 7.00 -16.01 -7.66
N ALA A 245 7.70 -17.13 -7.46
CA ALA A 245 7.66 -18.26 -8.37
C ALA A 245 6.53 -19.22 -8.00
N VAL A 246 5.62 -19.47 -8.95
CA VAL A 246 4.56 -20.47 -8.76
C VAL A 246 4.94 -21.76 -9.47
N GLY A 247 5.34 -22.76 -8.69
CA GLY A 247 5.84 -24.04 -9.21
C GLY A 247 7.15 -23.87 -9.97
N SER A 248 7.11 -23.93 -11.31
CA SER A 248 8.29 -23.69 -12.17
C SER A 248 8.22 -22.37 -12.96
N ALA A 249 7.14 -21.61 -12.79
CA ALA A 249 6.95 -20.34 -13.45
C ALA A 249 7.58 -19.21 -12.62
N SER A 250 8.79 -18.81 -12.99
CA SER A 250 9.50 -17.70 -12.36
C SER A 250 8.73 -16.38 -12.50
N LYS A 251 8.62 -15.59 -11.43
CA LYS A 251 7.94 -14.28 -11.43
C LYS A 251 6.51 -14.36 -11.97
N SER A 252 5.82 -15.47 -11.67
CA SER A 252 4.38 -15.54 -11.94
C SER A 252 3.64 -14.55 -11.06
N GLY A 253 4.16 -14.32 -9.85
CA GLY A 253 3.59 -13.44 -8.85
C GLY A 253 2.40 -14.06 -8.13
N ALA A 254 2.13 -13.53 -6.94
CA ALA A 254 0.98 -13.91 -6.13
C ALA A 254 0.44 -12.73 -5.31
N ILE A 255 -0.70 -12.96 -4.67
CA ILE A 255 -1.31 -12.06 -3.68
C ILE A 255 -1.73 -12.89 -2.48
N THR A 256 -1.46 -12.40 -1.27
CA THR A 256 -2.08 -12.92 -0.06
C THR A 256 -2.99 -11.87 0.55
N THR A 257 -4.22 -12.27 0.90
CA THR A 257 -5.12 -11.40 1.67
C THR A 257 -5.12 -11.76 3.14
N PHE A 258 -5.18 -10.78 4.03
CA PHE A 258 -5.16 -10.94 5.47
C PHE A 258 -6.28 -10.15 6.17
N SER A 259 -6.47 -10.42 7.46
CA SER A 259 -7.11 -9.45 8.36
C SER A 259 -6.11 -8.37 8.77
N LEU A 260 -6.52 -7.10 8.76
CA LEU A 260 -5.69 -5.99 9.27
C LEU A 260 -5.60 -5.94 10.80
N LEU A 261 -6.53 -6.59 11.50
CA LEU A 261 -6.64 -6.54 12.96
C LEU A 261 -6.40 -7.89 13.64
N GLY A 262 -6.53 -8.99 12.88
CA GLY A 262 -6.22 -10.33 13.37
C GLY A 262 -4.73 -10.64 13.21
N SER A 263 -4.29 -11.72 13.86
CA SER A 263 -2.95 -12.26 13.64
C SER A 263 -2.76 -12.68 12.18
N PRO A 264 -1.57 -12.45 11.58
CA PRO A 264 -1.19 -13.07 10.31
C PRO A 264 -1.41 -14.60 10.34
N GLY A 265 -1.77 -15.20 9.20
CA GLY A 265 -2.01 -16.65 9.06
C GLY A 265 -3.36 -17.17 9.60
N ALA A 266 -3.98 -16.49 10.57
CA ALA A 266 -5.24 -16.97 11.16
C ALA A 266 -6.45 -17.00 10.21
N SER A 267 -6.42 -16.21 9.14
CA SER A 267 -7.52 -16.07 8.17
C SER A 267 -7.00 -15.50 6.85
N ASP A 268 -5.81 -15.92 6.43
CA ASP A 268 -5.22 -15.50 5.18
C ASP A 268 -5.77 -16.30 3.98
N ARG A 269 -5.49 -15.81 2.78
CA ARG A 269 -5.84 -16.52 1.55
C ARG A 269 -4.86 -16.21 0.45
N TRP A 270 -4.25 -17.27 -0.06
CA TRP A 270 -3.40 -17.27 -1.24
C TRP A 270 -4.19 -17.10 -2.53
N ILE A 271 -3.66 -16.29 -3.44
CA ILE A 271 -4.23 -16.01 -4.76
C ILE A 271 -3.09 -16.00 -5.79
N GLU A 272 -3.26 -16.85 -6.80
CA GLU A 272 -2.37 -16.99 -7.95
C GLU A 272 -3.21 -17.23 -9.22
N ALA A 273 -2.58 -17.17 -10.41
CA ALA A 273 -3.27 -17.53 -11.64
C ALA A 273 -3.73 -19.00 -11.59
N GLY A 274 -5.02 -19.22 -11.86
CA GLY A 274 -5.66 -20.55 -11.80
C GLY A 274 -6.39 -20.82 -10.50
N THR A 275 -6.23 -19.97 -9.49
CA THR A 275 -6.96 -20.06 -8.21
C THR A 275 -7.93 -18.89 -8.06
N CYS A 276 -8.83 -18.98 -7.07
CA CYS A 276 -9.74 -17.87 -6.70
C CYS A 276 -10.58 -17.27 -7.85
N GLY A 277 -10.77 -18.05 -8.93
CA GLY A 277 -11.49 -17.64 -10.15
C GLY A 277 -10.64 -16.98 -11.23
N ILE A 278 -9.36 -16.68 -10.98
CA ILE A 278 -8.43 -16.16 -11.99
C ILE A 278 -8.17 -17.27 -13.02
N PRO A 279 -8.32 -17.00 -14.34
CA PRO A 279 -8.20 -18.03 -15.37
C PRO A 279 -6.75 -18.40 -15.70
N GLY A 280 -6.58 -19.62 -16.21
CA GLY A 280 -5.31 -20.12 -16.75
C GLY A 280 -4.30 -20.53 -15.67
N PRO A 281 -3.26 -21.29 -16.01
CA PRO A 281 -2.18 -21.60 -15.08
C PRO A 281 -1.27 -20.39 -14.86
N ALA A 282 -0.52 -20.42 -13.76
CA ALA A 282 0.67 -19.60 -13.56
C ALA A 282 1.62 -19.68 -14.76
N GLY A 283 2.16 -18.53 -15.15
CA GLY A 283 3.10 -18.41 -16.26
C GLY A 283 4.24 -17.46 -15.91
N ALA A 284 5.39 -17.66 -16.55
CA ALA A 284 6.57 -16.85 -16.27
C ALA A 284 6.33 -15.36 -16.56
N ASP A 285 6.89 -14.51 -15.71
CA ASP A 285 6.85 -13.04 -15.82
C ASP A 285 5.44 -12.41 -15.87
N GLN A 286 4.41 -13.11 -15.38
CA GLN A 286 3.04 -12.54 -15.26
C GLN A 286 2.94 -11.47 -14.16
N GLN A 287 3.79 -11.57 -13.12
CA GLN A 287 3.91 -10.66 -11.99
C GLN A 287 2.54 -10.27 -11.38
N LEU A 288 1.69 -11.27 -11.12
CA LEU A 288 0.46 -11.05 -10.35
C LEU A 288 0.80 -10.37 -9.01
N GLY A 289 -0.01 -9.40 -8.60
CA GLY A 289 0.29 -8.60 -7.40
C GLY A 289 1.07 -7.32 -7.67
N SER A 290 1.49 -7.01 -8.90
CA SER A 290 2.02 -5.68 -9.24
C SER A 290 0.97 -4.56 -9.25
N SER A 291 -0.33 -4.89 -9.27
CA SER A 291 -1.43 -3.93 -9.36
C SER A 291 -2.66 -4.48 -8.66
N ILE A 292 -2.97 -3.93 -7.50
CA ILE A 292 -4.12 -4.33 -6.69
C ILE A 292 -4.93 -3.10 -6.25
N ARG A 293 -6.25 -3.27 -6.15
CA ARG A 293 -7.12 -2.31 -5.49
C ARG A 293 -8.23 -3.02 -4.74
N TYR A 294 -8.42 -2.65 -3.48
CA TYR A 294 -9.47 -3.22 -2.64
C TYR A 294 -10.62 -2.23 -2.47
N THR A 295 -11.84 -2.67 -2.76
CA THR A 295 -13.07 -1.96 -2.43
C THR A 295 -13.85 -2.72 -1.38
N ALA A 296 -14.92 -2.12 -0.86
CA ALA A 296 -15.77 -2.77 0.12
C ALA A 296 -16.47 -4.04 -0.40
N THR A 297 -16.42 -4.32 -1.72
CA THR A 297 -17.12 -5.46 -2.33
C THR A 297 -16.24 -6.34 -3.22
N LYS A 298 -15.08 -5.86 -3.68
CA LYS A 298 -14.21 -6.58 -4.60
C LYS A 298 -12.74 -6.29 -4.37
N LEU A 299 -11.89 -7.27 -4.66
CA LEU A 299 -10.48 -7.07 -4.93
C LEU A 299 -10.29 -7.02 -6.46
N TYR A 300 -9.74 -5.92 -6.95
CA TYR A 300 -9.33 -5.77 -8.34
C TYR A 300 -7.85 -6.15 -8.46
N VAL A 301 -7.55 -7.03 -9.40
CA VAL A 301 -6.22 -7.61 -9.59
C VAL A 301 -5.80 -7.44 -11.05
N GLY A 302 -4.78 -6.64 -11.28
CA GLY A 302 -4.20 -6.42 -12.60
C GLY A 302 -3.24 -7.53 -12.99
N MET A 303 -3.29 -7.93 -14.26
CA MET A 303 -2.32 -8.82 -14.90
C MET A 303 -1.78 -8.15 -16.17
N PRO A 304 -0.94 -7.10 -16.03
CA PRO A 304 -0.48 -6.29 -17.15
C PRO A 304 0.53 -6.99 -18.07
N TYR A 305 1.19 -8.06 -17.61
CA TYR A 305 2.29 -8.71 -18.32
C TYR A 305 1.92 -10.02 -19.01
N GLY A 306 0.67 -10.42 -18.92
CA GLY A 306 0.17 -11.66 -19.50
C GLY A 306 -0.81 -12.36 -18.56
N PRO A 307 -1.43 -13.47 -18.99
CA PRO A 307 -1.19 -14.15 -20.27
C PRO A 307 -1.85 -13.48 -21.48
N ALA A 308 -2.77 -12.52 -21.27
CA ALA A 308 -3.39 -11.79 -22.37
C ALA A 308 -2.36 -10.84 -23.03
N SER A 309 -2.35 -10.78 -24.37
CA SER A 309 -1.37 -9.99 -25.15
C SER A 309 -1.32 -8.49 -24.80
N TYR A 310 -2.43 -7.96 -24.25
CA TYR A 310 -2.55 -6.56 -23.85
C TYR A 310 -2.72 -6.38 -22.34
N GLY A 311 -2.62 -7.45 -21.55
CA GLY A 311 -2.96 -7.48 -20.13
C GLY A 311 -4.45 -7.63 -19.84
N ALA A 312 -4.79 -7.80 -18.55
CA ALA A 312 -6.16 -7.96 -18.07
C ALA A 312 -6.35 -7.34 -16.67
N LEU A 313 -7.60 -7.13 -16.28
CA LEU A 313 -7.98 -6.77 -14.91
C LEU A 313 -9.10 -7.71 -14.44
N HIS A 314 -8.90 -8.38 -13.32
CA HIS A 314 -9.87 -9.29 -12.72
C HIS A 314 -10.51 -8.64 -11.49
N ALA A 315 -11.83 -8.64 -11.42
CA ALA A 315 -12.59 -8.16 -10.26
C ALA A 315 -13.16 -9.35 -9.49
N LEU A 316 -12.49 -9.71 -8.40
CA LEU A 316 -12.81 -10.85 -7.56
C LEU A 316 -13.79 -10.39 -6.46
N PRO A 317 -14.94 -11.07 -6.27
CA PRO A 317 -15.85 -10.78 -5.16
C PRO A 317 -15.22 -11.19 -3.82
N LEU A 318 -15.70 -10.62 -2.71
CA LEU A 318 -15.14 -10.89 -1.37
C LEU A 318 -15.05 -12.39 -1.00
N SER A 319 -16.00 -13.21 -1.47
CA SER A 319 -15.97 -14.67 -1.22
C SER A 319 -14.74 -15.36 -1.83
N ASN A 320 -14.20 -14.83 -2.93
CA ASN A 320 -13.02 -15.39 -3.59
C ASN A 320 -11.72 -14.97 -2.92
N VAL A 321 -11.77 -13.99 -2.02
CA VAL A 321 -10.59 -13.34 -1.41
C VAL A 321 -10.69 -13.31 0.12
N THR A 322 -11.56 -14.13 0.70
CA THR A 322 -11.70 -14.30 2.14
C THR A 322 -11.44 -15.76 2.48
N ALA A 323 -10.66 -16.02 3.52
CA ALA A 323 -10.41 -17.37 4.02
C ALA A 323 -11.72 -18.16 4.22
N GLY A 324 -11.75 -19.42 3.77
CA GLY A 324 -12.93 -20.28 3.81
C GLY A 324 -14.06 -19.91 2.85
N GLY A 325 -13.93 -18.82 2.08
CA GLY A 325 -14.92 -18.41 1.09
C GLY A 325 -14.92 -19.30 -0.16
N THR A 326 -16.10 -19.42 -0.78
CA THR A 326 -16.28 -20.18 -2.02
C THR A 326 -15.97 -19.32 -3.25
N ASN A 327 -15.39 -19.94 -4.28
CA ASN A 327 -15.14 -19.27 -5.55
C ASN A 327 -16.47 -19.03 -6.28
N ALA A 328 -16.85 -17.77 -6.39
CA ALA A 328 -17.91 -17.29 -7.24
C ALA A 328 -17.34 -16.81 -8.59
N ALA A 329 -18.24 -16.57 -9.55
CA ALA A 329 -17.85 -16.00 -10.84
C ALA A 329 -17.20 -14.62 -10.68
N ILE A 330 -16.09 -14.40 -11.37
CA ILE A 330 -15.39 -13.12 -11.42
C ILE A 330 -15.78 -12.32 -12.66
N THR A 331 -15.49 -11.02 -12.67
CA THR A 331 -15.53 -10.21 -13.89
C THR A 331 -14.11 -10.02 -14.40
N THR A 332 -13.87 -10.27 -15.69
CA THR A 332 -12.59 -10.02 -16.34
C THR A 332 -12.77 -8.90 -17.36
N TYR A 333 -11.93 -7.87 -17.26
CA TYR A 333 -11.83 -6.80 -18.24
C TYR A 333 -10.56 -7.03 -19.05
N GLN A 334 -10.71 -7.24 -20.36
CA GLN A 334 -9.60 -7.56 -21.26
C GLN A 334 -9.76 -6.83 -22.60
N PRO A 335 -8.72 -6.11 -23.08
CA PRO A 335 -8.71 -5.55 -24.43
C PRO A 335 -9.03 -6.59 -25.51
N GLY A 336 -9.95 -6.26 -26.42
CA GLY A 336 -10.47 -7.15 -27.46
C GLY A 336 -11.72 -7.94 -27.07
N GLN A 337 -12.24 -7.76 -25.84
CA GLN A 337 -13.48 -8.38 -25.35
C GLN A 337 -14.46 -7.31 -24.87
N ASP A 338 -15.76 -7.62 -24.88
CA ASP A 338 -16.82 -6.81 -24.27
C ASP A 338 -16.80 -5.31 -24.63
N GLY A 339 -16.40 -5.01 -25.88
CA GLY A 339 -16.32 -3.65 -26.41
C GLY A 339 -15.04 -2.88 -26.07
N LEU A 340 -14.09 -3.48 -25.34
CA LEU A 340 -12.75 -2.91 -25.16
C LEU A 340 -11.94 -3.07 -26.44
N PRO A 341 -11.29 -2.00 -26.96
CA PRO A 341 -10.44 -2.08 -28.14
C PRO A 341 -9.32 -3.11 -27.96
N ALA A 342 -9.02 -3.88 -29.01
CA ALA A 342 -7.90 -4.84 -29.03
C ALA A 342 -6.55 -4.11 -29.23
N SER A 343 -6.23 -3.20 -28.32
CA SER A 343 -5.04 -2.34 -28.36
C SER A 343 -4.60 -1.95 -26.97
N GLY A 344 -3.32 -1.62 -26.81
CA GLY A 344 -2.73 -1.21 -25.54
C GLY A 344 -1.39 -1.90 -25.34
N ALA A 345 -0.74 -1.61 -24.21
CA ALA A 345 0.53 -2.24 -23.86
C ALA A 345 0.40 -3.12 -22.61
N ARG A 346 -0.24 -2.60 -21.55
CA ARG A 346 -0.26 -3.20 -20.20
C ARG A 346 -1.57 -2.88 -19.47
N PHE A 347 -2.71 -3.33 -20.01
CA PHE A 347 -4.00 -3.16 -19.36
C PHE A 347 -4.02 -3.82 -17.98
N GLY A 348 -4.56 -3.13 -16.98
CA GLY A 348 -4.50 -3.56 -15.58
C GLY A 348 -3.23 -3.13 -14.83
N TYR A 349 -2.28 -2.42 -15.47
CA TYR A 349 -1.05 -1.95 -14.81
C TYR A 349 -1.29 -1.04 -13.59
N ALA A 350 -2.39 -0.30 -13.57
CA ALA A 350 -2.81 0.48 -12.42
C ALA A 350 -4.32 0.30 -12.18
N ALA A 351 -4.69 -0.52 -11.19
CA ALA A 351 -6.03 -0.54 -10.64
C ALA A 351 -6.17 0.63 -9.65
N ARG A 352 -7.08 1.56 -9.92
CA ARG A 352 -7.31 2.77 -9.12
C ARG A 352 -8.80 3.03 -8.90
#